data_AF-A0A841JV56-F1
#
_entry.id   AF-A0A841JV56-F1
#
_cell.length_a   1.000
_cell.length_b   1.000
_cell.length_c   1.000
_cell.angle_alpha   90.00
_cell.angle_beta   90.00
_cell.angle_gamma   90.00
#
_symmetry.space_group_name_H-M   'P 1'
#
loop_
_entity.id
_entity.type
_entity.pdbx_description
1 polymer ?
#
loop_
_entity_poly.entity_id
_entity_poly.type
_entity_poly.pdbx_seq_one_letter_code
_entity_poly.pdbx_strand_id
1 'polypeptide(L)'
;MDLVEDESTSQVSNTRPDTSLAELRSHAAECAECRQELAELRATMALLDSWEAPEPSPYFNARMAALLREEREAAPAGFFERWRARLLFGSNVQFRPVAAGALAVLLLIGGGTFAGFMYTTPAPAHTSATVRDLQSLDENSQVFQQLNALDQQDDESDNGPASNSNL
;
A
#
# COMPACT_ATOMS: atom_id res chain seq x y z
N MET A 1 16.60 9.89 -46.46
CA MET A 1 17.00 9.28 -45.18
C MET A 1 15.94 9.78 -44.20
N ASP A 2 14.69 9.34 -44.40
CA ASP A 2 13.48 9.97 -43.83
C ASP A 2 12.37 8.92 -43.75
N LEU A 3 12.47 7.95 -42.84
CA LEU A 3 11.40 6.97 -42.57
C LEU A 3 11.56 6.35 -41.16
N VAL A 4 11.70 7.15 -40.09
CA VAL A 4 11.79 6.59 -38.71
C VAL A 4 10.88 7.30 -37.68
N GLU A 5 10.13 8.34 -38.04
CA GLU A 5 9.42 9.15 -37.03
C GLU A 5 7.92 8.84 -36.82
N ASP A 6 7.30 7.92 -37.58
CA ASP A 6 5.83 7.72 -37.53
C ASP A 6 5.36 6.46 -36.76
N GLU A 7 6.25 5.68 -36.15
CA GLU A 7 5.88 4.41 -35.47
C GLU A 7 5.81 4.51 -33.93
N SER A 8 6.06 5.70 -33.36
CA SER A 8 6.20 5.91 -31.91
C SER A 8 4.89 6.31 -31.22
N THR A 9 3.96 6.96 -31.94
CA THR A 9 2.72 7.53 -31.36
C THR A 9 1.54 6.55 -31.34
N SER A 10 1.66 5.36 -31.93
CA SER A 10 0.54 4.40 -31.98
C SER A 10 0.45 3.44 -30.79
N GLN A 11 1.42 3.44 -29.86
CA GLN A 11 1.49 2.46 -28.76
C GLN A 11 0.99 2.97 -27.39
N VAL A 12 0.44 4.19 -27.31
CA VAL A 12 -0.17 4.73 -26.07
C VAL A 12 -1.71 4.67 -26.14
N SER A 13 -2.27 3.60 -26.70
CA SER A 13 -3.67 3.23 -26.43
C SER A 13 -3.66 2.00 -25.54
N ASN A 14 -3.61 2.22 -24.23
CA ASN A 14 -3.78 1.18 -23.23
C ASN A 14 -5.24 0.67 -23.32
N THR A 15 -5.47 -0.29 -24.23
CA THR A 15 -6.79 -0.82 -24.57
C THR A 15 -7.20 -1.88 -23.55
N ARG A 16 -7.96 -1.43 -22.54
CA ARG A 16 -8.96 -2.29 -21.90
C ARG A 16 -10.00 -2.69 -22.97
N PRO A 17 -10.62 -3.89 -22.93
CA PRO A 17 -11.70 -4.26 -23.85
C PRO A 17 -12.72 -3.11 -23.96
N ASP A 18 -13.00 -2.70 -25.19
CA ASP A 18 -13.93 -1.63 -25.58
C ASP A 18 -15.33 -1.79 -24.97
N THR A 19 -15.75 -3.04 -24.76
CA THR A 19 -16.98 -3.41 -24.04
C THR A 19 -17.02 -2.84 -22.62
N SER A 20 -15.93 -2.96 -21.86
CA SER A 20 -15.86 -2.45 -20.48
C SER A 20 -15.89 -0.92 -20.42
N LEU A 21 -15.41 -0.23 -21.45
CA LEU A 21 -15.48 1.23 -21.53
C LEU A 21 -16.91 1.70 -21.86
N ALA A 22 -17.66 0.95 -22.67
CA ALA A 22 -19.05 1.24 -22.94
C ALA A 22 -19.93 1.05 -21.68
N GLU A 23 -19.73 -0.04 -20.94
CA GLU A 23 -20.43 -0.32 -19.68
C GLU A 23 -20.14 0.73 -18.58
N LEU A 24 -18.88 1.17 -18.47
CA LEU A 24 -18.52 2.23 -17.52
C LEU A 24 -19.18 3.58 -17.89
N ARG A 25 -19.29 3.89 -19.19
CA ARG A 25 -19.96 5.11 -19.66
C ARG A 25 -21.46 5.07 -19.41
N SER A 26 -22.12 3.93 -19.63
CA SER A 26 -23.54 3.79 -19.31
C SER A 26 -23.79 3.92 -17.81
N HIS A 27 -22.96 3.29 -16.97
CA HIS A 27 -23.06 3.43 -15.51
C HIS A 27 -22.87 4.87 -15.04
N ALA A 28 -21.87 5.58 -15.56
CA ALA A 28 -21.63 6.98 -15.22
C ALA A 28 -22.78 7.91 -15.67
N ALA A 29 -23.53 7.54 -16.72
CA ALA A 29 -24.72 8.29 -17.14
C ALA A 29 -25.89 8.10 -16.16
N GLU A 30 -26.06 6.89 -15.64
CA GLU A 30 -27.18 6.51 -14.75
C GLU A 30 -26.94 6.94 -13.29
N CYS A 31 -25.71 6.89 -12.79
CA CYS A 31 -25.35 7.25 -11.42
C CYS A 31 -24.95 8.74 -11.30
N ALA A 32 -25.59 9.50 -10.41
CA ALA A 32 -25.28 10.93 -10.22
C ALA A 32 -23.90 11.16 -9.57
N GLU A 33 -23.57 10.38 -8.53
CA GLU A 33 -22.30 10.46 -7.79
C GLU A 33 -21.09 10.22 -8.72
N CYS A 34 -21.11 9.12 -9.47
CA CYS A 34 -20.03 8.80 -10.41
C CYS A 34 -19.87 9.86 -11.51
N ARG A 35 -20.97 10.52 -11.91
CA ARG A 35 -20.93 11.59 -12.92
C ARG A 35 -20.26 12.84 -12.37
N GLN A 36 -20.51 13.16 -11.10
CA GLN A 36 -19.89 14.28 -10.40
C GLN A 36 -18.39 14.03 -10.21
N GLU A 37 -17.99 12.89 -9.65
CA GLU A 37 -16.57 12.54 -9.45
C GLU A 37 -15.77 12.58 -10.76
N LEU A 38 -16.35 12.07 -11.85
CA LEU A 38 -15.71 12.08 -13.16
C LEU A 38 -15.70 13.48 -13.80
N ALA A 39 -16.65 14.36 -13.47
CA ALA A 39 -16.60 15.76 -13.87
C ALA A 39 -15.48 16.51 -13.12
N GLU A 40 -15.33 16.26 -11.82
CA GLU A 40 -14.24 16.81 -11.00
C GLU A 40 -12.86 16.33 -11.49
N LEU A 41 -12.71 15.04 -11.77
CA LEU A 41 -11.47 14.49 -12.34
C LEU A 41 -11.16 15.10 -13.72
N ARG A 42 -12.16 15.29 -14.57
CA ARG A 42 -11.96 15.97 -15.87
C ARG A 42 -11.56 17.42 -15.70
N ALA A 43 -12.12 18.11 -14.69
CA ALA A 43 -11.74 19.47 -14.39
C ALA A 43 -10.27 19.56 -13.93
N THR A 44 -9.79 18.61 -13.10
CA THR A 44 -8.38 18.58 -12.69
C THR A 44 -7.44 18.25 -13.86
N MET A 45 -7.83 17.32 -14.74
CA MET A 45 -7.06 17.01 -15.95
C MET A 45 -7.00 18.21 -16.90
N ALA A 46 -8.10 18.93 -17.08
CA ALA A 46 -8.11 20.14 -17.90
C ALA A 46 -7.19 21.25 -17.34
N LEU A 47 -7.05 21.34 -16.01
CA LEU A 47 -6.07 22.26 -15.40
C LEU A 47 -4.63 21.80 -15.66
N LEU A 48 -4.36 20.50 -15.62
CA LEU A 48 -3.04 19.96 -15.94
C LEU A 48 -2.68 20.16 -17.41
N ASP A 49 -3.66 20.03 -18.33
CA ASP A 49 -3.46 20.28 -19.76
C ASP A 49 -3.09 21.74 -20.07
N SER A 50 -3.45 22.68 -19.19
CA SER A 50 -3.06 24.10 -19.33
C SER A 50 -1.59 24.36 -18.96
N TRP A 51 -0.90 23.39 -18.37
CA TRP A 51 0.49 23.53 -18.00
C TRP A 51 1.40 23.34 -19.21
N GLU A 52 1.98 24.43 -19.71
CA GLU A 52 3.01 24.38 -20.73
C GLU A 52 4.32 23.83 -20.15
N ALA A 53 4.84 22.76 -20.75
CA ALA A 53 6.12 22.20 -20.36
C ALA A 53 7.26 23.18 -20.74
N PRO A 54 8.12 23.57 -19.79
CA PRO A 54 9.27 24.42 -20.11
C PRO A 54 10.23 23.67 -21.04
N GLU A 55 10.82 24.38 -22.01
CA GLU A 55 11.81 23.76 -22.88
C GLU A 55 12.97 23.17 -22.06
N PRO A 56 13.41 21.94 -22.38
CA PRO A 56 14.51 21.30 -21.68
C PRO A 56 15.77 22.15 -21.82
N SER A 57 16.54 22.26 -20.74
CA SER A 57 17.77 23.06 -20.78
C SER A 57 18.70 22.58 -21.93
N PRO A 58 19.43 23.48 -22.62
CA PRO A 58 20.31 23.10 -23.73
C PRO A 58 21.34 22.02 -23.38
N TYR A 59 21.71 21.93 -22.10
CA TYR A 59 22.68 20.95 -21.58
C TYR A 59 22.05 19.64 -21.09
N PHE A 60 20.71 19.53 -21.05
CA PHE A 60 20.01 18.35 -20.53
C PHE A 60 20.43 17.08 -21.27
N ASN A 61 20.39 17.12 -22.60
CA ASN A 61 20.76 15.97 -23.44
C ASN A 61 22.23 15.58 -23.29
N ALA A 62 23.12 16.58 -23.21
CA ALA A 62 24.55 16.34 -23.03
C ALA A 62 24.85 15.71 -21.65
N ARG A 63 24.21 16.22 -20.59
CA ARG A 63 24.34 15.67 -19.24
C ARG A 63 23.74 14.27 -19.13
N MET A 64 22.57 14.05 -19.72
CA MET A 64 21.93 12.73 -19.75
C MET A 64 22.79 11.71 -20.49
N ALA A 65 23.36 12.09 -21.63
CA ALA A 65 24.26 11.23 -22.39
C ALA A 65 25.53 10.90 -21.60
N ALA A 66 26.09 11.85 -20.85
CA ALA A 66 27.24 11.60 -19.98
C ALA A 66 26.91 10.60 -18.86
N LEU A 67 25.81 10.81 -18.13
CA LEU A 67 25.34 9.90 -17.09
C LEU A 67 25.08 8.49 -17.62
N LEU A 68 24.45 8.38 -18.80
CA LEU A 68 24.21 7.09 -19.45
C LEU A 68 25.50 6.36 -19.82
N ARG A 69 26.55 7.09 -20.19
CA ARG A 69 27.86 6.49 -20.46
C ARG A 69 28.53 6.04 -19.18
N GLU A 70 28.50 6.85 -18.13
CA GLU A 70 29.02 6.48 -16.81
C GLU A 70 28.35 5.21 -16.28
N GLU A 71 27.03 5.10 -16.39
CA GLU A 71 26.30 3.88 -15.99
C GLU A 71 26.56 2.67 -16.88
N ARG A 72 26.88 2.88 -18.17
CA ARG A 72 27.27 1.78 -19.09
C ARG A 72 28.70 1.32 -18.87
N GLU A 73 29.59 2.23 -18.49
CA GLU A 73 30.99 1.96 -18.17
C GLU A 73 31.16 1.48 -16.72
N ALA A 74 30.17 1.74 -15.86
CA ALA A 74 30.06 1.11 -14.55
C ALA A 74 30.04 -0.42 -14.69
N ALA A 75 30.70 -1.10 -13.75
CA ALA A 75 30.85 -2.54 -13.80
C ALA A 75 29.47 -3.22 -13.94
N PRO A 76 29.34 -4.23 -14.82
CA PRO A 76 28.06 -4.87 -15.04
C PRO A 76 27.54 -5.42 -13.71
N ALA A 77 26.25 -5.18 -13.45
CA ALA A 77 25.59 -5.65 -12.24
C ALA A 77 25.98 -7.10 -11.94
N GLY A 78 26.45 -7.33 -10.71
CA GLY A 78 26.87 -8.65 -10.25
C GLY A 78 25.75 -9.68 -10.42
N PHE A 79 26.12 -10.95 -10.40
CA PHE A 79 25.15 -12.04 -10.54
C PHE A 79 23.99 -11.94 -9.54
N PHE A 80 24.29 -11.51 -8.31
CA PHE A 80 23.30 -11.32 -7.24
C PHE A 80 22.32 -10.18 -7.55
N GLU A 81 22.82 -9.01 -7.97
CA GLU A 81 22.03 -7.85 -8.37
C GLU A 81 21.14 -8.18 -9.57
N ARG A 82 21.66 -8.96 -10.53
CA ARG A 82 20.90 -9.41 -11.70
C ARG A 82 19.80 -10.42 -11.33
N TRP A 83 20.06 -11.31 -10.38
CA TRP A 83 19.05 -12.23 -9.84
C TRP A 83 17.98 -11.50 -9.04
N ARG A 84 18.38 -10.57 -8.17
CA ARG A 84 17.48 -9.71 -7.39
C ARG A 84 16.63 -8.82 -8.28
N ALA A 85 17.20 -8.19 -9.30
CA ALA A 85 16.47 -7.40 -10.28
C ALA A 85 15.48 -8.26 -11.07
N ARG A 86 15.84 -9.50 -11.41
CA ARG A 86 14.92 -10.43 -12.09
C ARG A 86 13.80 -10.91 -11.18
N LEU A 87 14.02 -11.06 -9.88
CA LEU A 87 12.96 -11.37 -8.92
C LEU A 87 12.02 -10.19 -8.69
N LEU A 88 12.56 -8.98 -8.53
CA LEU A 88 11.78 -7.77 -8.23
C LEU A 88 11.05 -7.22 -9.44
N PHE A 89 11.75 -7.04 -10.57
CA PHE A 89 11.23 -6.40 -11.78
C PHE A 89 10.78 -7.42 -12.84
N GLY A 90 11.26 -8.66 -12.78
CA GLY A 90 10.81 -9.75 -13.65
C GLY A 90 9.52 -10.41 -13.17
N SER A 91 8.89 -9.91 -12.09
CA SER A 91 7.64 -10.41 -11.49
C SER A 91 6.38 -10.18 -12.36
N ASN A 92 6.48 -10.42 -13.67
CA ASN A 92 5.36 -10.88 -14.49
C ASN A 92 5.39 -12.39 -14.71
N VAL A 93 6.44 -13.10 -14.25
CA VAL A 93 6.32 -14.55 -14.03
C VAL A 93 5.35 -14.74 -12.88
N GLN A 94 4.19 -15.28 -13.21
CA GLN A 94 3.12 -15.58 -12.26
C GLN A 94 3.70 -16.44 -11.14
N PHE A 95 4.08 -15.84 -10.01
CA PHE A 95 4.49 -16.57 -8.82
C PHE A 95 3.30 -17.28 -8.15
N ARG A 96 2.07 -17.15 -8.70
CA ARG A 96 0.85 -17.79 -8.20
C ARG A 96 0.98 -19.31 -8.04
N PRO A 97 1.44 -20.11 -9.04
CA PRO A 97 1.66 -21.55 -8.87
C PRO A 97 2.77 -21.89 -7.88
N VAL A 98 3.88 -21.14 -7.86
CA VAL A 98 5.01 -21.43 -6.95
C VAL A 98 4.68 -21.07 -5.51
N ALA A 99 3.97 -19.95 -5.29
CA ALA A 99 3.48 -19.55 -3.98
C ALA A 99 2.44 -20.56 -3.45
N ALA A 100 1.51 -21.02 -4.29
CA ALA A 100 0.56 -22.06 -3.91
C ALA A 100 1.26 -23.40 -3.58
N GLY A 101 2.26 -23.80 -4.36
CA GLY A 101 3.07 -24.99 -4.10
C GLY A 101 3.88 -24.88 -2.81
N ALA A 102 4.54 -23.74 -2.57
CA ALA A 102 5.28 -23.49 -1.34
C ALA A 102 4.36 -23.46 -0.11
N LEU A 103 3.17 -22.84 -0.22
CA LEU A 103 2.17 -22.83 0.84
C LEU A 103 1.63 -24.25 1.11
N ALA A 104 1.40 -25.06 0.07
CA ALA A 104 1.00 -26.47 0.22
C ALA A 104 2.09 -27.31 0.91
N VAL A 105 3.36 -27.11 0.56
CA VAL A 105 4.49 -27.78 1.22
C VAL A 105 4.62 -27.31 2.68
N LEU A 106 4.48 -26.01 2.94
CA LEU A 106 4.47 -25.46 4.31
C LEU A 106 3.25 -25.95 5.12
N LEU A 107 2.10 -26.16 4.49
CA LEU A 107 0.92 -26.77 5.13
C LEU A 107 1.10 -28.27 5.34
N LEU A 108 1.84 -28.98 4.49
CA LEU A 108 2.15 -30.39 4.72
C LEU A 108 3.18 -30.56 5.84
N ILE A 109 4.20 -29.72 5.89
CA ILE A 109 5.22 -29.75 6.95
C ILE A 109 4.65 -29.18 8.25
N GLY A 110 3.97 -28.04 8.20
CA GLY A 110 3.36 -27.37 9.36
C GLY A 110 2.08 -28.05 9.84
N GLY A 111 1.19 -28.48 8.93
CA GLY A 111 -0.03 -29.22 9.26
C GLY A 111 0.24 -30.67 9.64
N GLY A 112 1.24 -31.32 9.02
CA GLY A 112 1.69 -32.66 9.41
C GLY A 112 2.35 -32.68 10.79
N THR A 113 3.13 -31.65 11.14
CA THR A 113 3.70 -31.52 12.50
C THR A 113 2.65 -31.10 13.52
N PHE A 114 1.66 -30.26 13.17
CA PHE A 114 0.56 -29.87 14.06
C PHE A 114 -0.36 -31.05 14.42
N ALA A 115 -0.66 -31.94 13.47
CA ALA A 115 -1.40 -33.17 13.74
C ALA A 115 -0.60 -34.12 14.67
N GLY A 116 0.73 -34.20 14.52
CA GLY A 116 1.59 -34.96 15.42
C GLY A 116 1.70 -34.35 16.83
N PHE A 117 1.73 -33.02 16.94
CA PHE A 117 1.81 -32.31 18.22
C PHE A 117 0.50 -32.31 19.01
N MET A 118 -0.66 -32.36 18.35
CA MET A 118 -1.97 -32.49 19.01
C MET A 118 -2.12 -33.81 19.80
N TYR A 119 -1.35 -34.84 19.47
CA TYR A 119 -1.31 -36.10 20.24
C TYR A 119 -0.28 -36.09 21.38
N THR A 120 0.55 -35.06 21.49
CA THR A 120 1.60 -34.97 22.52
C THR A 120 1.58 -33.60 23.20
N THR A 121 0.83 -33.53 24.30
CA THR A 121 0.97 -32.58 25.44
C THR A 121 0.94 -31.07 25.12
N PRO A 122 0.00 -30.30 25.70
CA PRO A 122 -0.09 -28.87 25.45
C PRO A 122 1.09 -28.14 26.12
N ALA A 123 1.98 -27.56 25.33
CA ALA A 123 2.91 -26.53 25.81
C ALA A 123 2.16 -25.19 25.87
N PRO A 124 2.42 -24.33 26.88
CA PRO A 124 1.78 -23.02 26.97
C PRO A 124 2.16 -22.19 25.75
N ALA A 125 1.16 -21.75 25.00
CA ALA A 125 1.35 -20.93 23.80
C ALA A 125 2.10 -19.65 24.17
N HIS A 126 3.34 -19.53 23.70
CA HIS A 126 4.08 -18.28 23.80
C HIS A 126 3.39 -17.24 22.93
N THR A 127 2.87 -16.19 23.57
CA THR A 127 2.23 -15.06 22.91
C THR A 127 3.21 -14.42 21.92
N SER A 128 2.77 -14.27 20.65
CA SER A 128 3.52 -13.57 19.61
C SER A 128 3.96 -12.19 20.10
N ALA A 129 5.14 -11.72 19.68
CA ALA A 129 5.65 -10.40 20.02
C ALA A 129 4.64 -9.28 19.68
N THR A 130 3.88 -9.45 18.59
CA THR A 130 2.79 -8.53 18.23
C THR A 130 1.59 -8.60 19.17
N VAL A 131 1.27 -9.77 19.71
CA VAL A 131 0.17 -9.93 20.69
C VAL A 131 0.56 -9.32 22.03
N ARG A 132 1.83 -9.45 22.43
CA ARG A 132 2.36 -8.80 23.63
C ARG A 132 2.38 -7.27 23.49
N ASP A 133 2.70 -6.77 22.29
CA ASP A 133 2.65 -5.34 21.98
C ASP A 133 1.21 -4.79 22.08
N LEU A 134 0.25 -5.50 21.48
CA LEU A 134 -1.18 -5.16 21.58
C LEU A 134 -1.70 -5.24 23.02
N GLN A 135 -1.28 -6.24 23.79
CA GLN A 135 -1.62 -6.34 25.22
C GLN A 135 -1.07 -5.15 26.02
N SER A 136 0.16 -4.71 25.74
CA SER A 136 0.73 -3.54 26.42
C SER A 136 0.00 -2.24 26.08
N LEU A 137 -0.48 -2.09 24.84
CA LEU A 137 -1.27 -0.94 24.42
C LEU A 137 -2.66 -0.94 25.06
N ASP A 138 -3.28 -2.11 25.22
CA ASP A 138 -4.56 -2.28 25.89
C ASP A 138 -4.47 -1.89 27.38
N GLU A 139 -3.45 -2.36 28.09
CA GLU A 139 -3.22 -2.01 29.50
C GLU A 139 -3.02 -0.50 29.70
N ASN A 140 -2.27 0.17 28.81
CA ASN A 140 -2.10 1.62 28.87
C ASN A 140 -3.43 2.37 28.69
N SER A 141 -4.30 1.89 27.80
CA SER A 141 -5.63 2.50 27.56
C SER A 141 -6.53 2.44 28.80
N GLN A 142 -6.43 1.36 29.58
CA GLN A 142 -7.18 1.19 30.82
C GLN A 142 -6.71 2.16 31.92
N VAL A 143 -5.41 2.46 32.00
CA VAL A 143 -4.87 3.46 32.95
C VAL A 143 -5.42 4.85 32.65
N PHE A 144 -5.52 5.24 31.38
CA PHE A 144 -6.13 6.52 31.01
C PHE A 144 -7.62 6.60 31.39
N GLN A 145 -8.36 5.50 31.24
CA GLN A 145 -9.76 5.45 31.66
C GLN A 145 -9.90 5.55 33.19
N GLN A 146 -9.01 4.90 33.94
CA GLN A 146 -9.00 4.99 35.40
C GLN A 146 -8.66 6.39 35.90
N LEU A 147 -7.69 7.07 35.28
CA LEU A 147 -7.34 8.45 35.62
C LEU A 147 -8.50 9.40 35.33
N ASN A 148 -9.16 9.26 34.18
CA ASN A 148 -10.31 10.09 33.82
C ASN A 148 -11.53 9.82 34.75
N ALA A 149 -11.70 8.59 35.21
CA ALA A 149 -12.73 8.25 36.19
C ALA A 149 -12.45 8.83 37.59
N LEU A 150 -11.17 8.97 37.98
CA LEU A 150 -10.79 9.62 39.23
C LEU A 150 -10.93 11.14 39.13
N ASP A 151 -10.54 11.75 38.01
CA ASP A 151 -10.70 13.19 37.75
C ASP A 151 -12.18 13.61 37.80
N GLN A 152 -13.07 12.82 37.19
CA GLN A 152 -14.52 13.01 37.30
C GLN A 152 -15.07 12.80 38.72
N GLN A 153 -14.48 11.91 39.52
CA GLN A 153 -14.87 11.71 40.92
C GLN A 153 -14.42 12.86 41.81
N ASP A 154 -13.26 13.46 41.53
CA ASP A 154 -12.77 14.63 42.25
C ASP A 154 -13.61 15.89 41.91
N ASP A 155 -13.99 16.07 40.63
CA ASP A 155 -14.91 17.14 40.19
C ASP A 155 -16.34 16.99 40.77
N GLU A 156 -16.82 15.75 40.94
CA GLU A 156 -18.12 15.46 41.56
C GLU A 156 -18.07 15.59 43.10
N SER A 157 -16.91 15.33 43.71
CA SER A 157 -16.71 15.49 45.16
C SER A 157 -16.58 16.97 45.57
N ASP A 158 -16.09 17.86 44.70
CA ASP A 158 -15.98 19.31 44.98
C ASP A 158 -17.27 20.10 44.65
N ASN A 159 -18.24 19.48 43.94
CA ASN A 159 -19.59 20.04 43.69
C ASN A 159 -20.69 19.51 44.63
N GLY A 160 -20.31 18.90 45.76
CA GLY A 160 -21.25 18.52 46.82
C GLY A 160 -21.85 19.75 47.52
N PRO A 161 -23.18 19.92 47.58
CA PRO A 161 -23.80 21.11 48.14
C PRO A 161 -23.50 21.23 49.64
N ALA A 162 -22.96 22.38 50.03
CA ALA A 162 -22.95 22.87 51.40
C ALA A 162 -24.37 22.77 52.00
N SER A 163 -24.55 21.87 52.97
CA SER A 163 -25.78 21.77 53.76
C SER A 163 -25.46 21.45 55.22
N ASN A 164 -25.03 22.51 55.91
CA ASN A 164 -25.47 22.92 57.25
C ASN A 164 -25.36 21.92 58.41
N SER A 165 -24.35 22.17 59.24
CA SER A 165 -24.39 22.00 60.70
C SER A 165 -25.52 22.83 61.33
N ASN A 166 -26.33 22.24 62.22
CA ASN A 166 -26.79 22.81 63.50
C ASN A 166 -27.80 21.88 64.21
N LEU A 167 -27.52 21.67 65.51
CA LEU A 167 -28.33 21.13 66.63
C LEU A 167 -28.85 19.69 66.54
#